data_AF-A0A1F5UFZ3-F1
#
_entry.id   AF-A0A1F5UFZ3-F1
#
_cell.length_a   1.000
_cell.length_b   1.000
_cell.length_c   1.000
_cell.angle_alpha   90.00
_cell.angle_beta   90.00
_cell.angle_gamma   90.00
#
_symmetry.space_group_name_H-M   'P 1'
#
loop_
_entity.id
_entity.type
_entity.pdbx_description
1 polymer ?
#
loop_
_entity_poly.entity_id
_entity_poly.type
_entity_poly.pdbx_seq_one_letter_code
_entity_poly.pdbx_strand_id
1 'polypeptide(L)'
;MGFIFSGVFWGIVVVVLGLLLILKAMGINIPVGKIIFGLLFIYIGVSMIFWSFGGCRPGKGAMGGCGGKNSMMFNDYKIEADGKQQDYNIMFASGDIDLSKLEVKDKDVNIKISVIFAEGNIFLNPDIPTRVKISSAFGGAVAPDGANIAFGEYIYKNAKYKEGVPALLVDAHVVFGGGKLSEKENKK
;
A
#
# COMPACT_ATOMS: atom_id res chain seq x y z
N MET A 1 4.10 17.34 9.68
CA MET A 1 5.20 18.02 10.39
C MET A 1 4.95 18.25 11.91
N GLY A 2 3.90 17.70 12.54
CA GLY A 2 3.60 18.00 13.95
C GLY A 2 4.27 17.09 14.99
N PHE A 3 4.58 15.84 14.64
CA PHE A 3 4.99 14.83 15.63
C PHE A 3 6.43 15.02 16.13
N ILE A 4 7.39 15.31 15.24
CA ILE A 4 8.80 15.57 15.59
C ILE A 4 9.05 16.89 16.31
N PHE A 5 8.10 17.83 16.25
CA PHE A 5 8.15 19.08 17.01
C PHE A 5 7.21 19.06 18.22
N SER A 6 6.58 17.91 18.49
CA SER A 6 5.77 17.75 19.70
C SER A 6 6.68 17.65 20.91
N GLY A 7 6.32 18.34 22.00
CA GLY A 7 7.05 18.24 23.26
C GLY A 7 7.07 16.81 23.82
N VAL A 8 6.05 16.01 23.49
CA VAL A 8 5.96 14.59 23.88
C VAL A 8 7.06 13.76 23.20
N PHE A 9 7.31 13.97 21.90
CA PHE A 9 8.36 13.26 21.18
C PHE A 9 9.75 13.57 21.76
N TRP A 10 10.07 14.85 21.96
CA TRP A 10 11.35 15.25 22.55
C TRP A 10 11.49 14.82 24.01
N GLY A 11 10.39 14.80 24.77
CA GLY A 11 10.35 14.27 26.13
C GLY A 11 10.76 12.80 26.17
N ILE A 12 10.16 11.96 25.32
CA ILE A 12 10.52 10.53 25.23
C ILE A 12 11.98 10.36 24.82
N VAL A 13 12.47 11.12 23.83
CA VAL A 13 13.87 11.07 23.38
C VAL A 13 14.84 11.41 24.52
N VAL A 14 14.58 12.45 25.30
CA VAL A 14 15.43 12.85 26.43
C VAL A 14 15.41 11.80 27.54
N VAL A 15 14.25 11.23 27.86
CA VAL A 15 14.12 10.17 28.87
C VAL A 15 14.92 8.93 28.45
N VAL A 16 14.82 8.50 27.19
CA VAL A 16 15.56 7.35 26.66
C VAL A 16 17.06 7.61 26.65
N LEU A 17 17.50 8.81 26.25
CA LEU A 17 18.92 9.21 26.29
C LEU A 17 19.46 9.22 27.72
N GLY A 18 18.69 9.75 28.67
CA GLY A 18 19.06 9.74 30.09
C GLY A 18 19.24 8.32 30.64
N LEU A 19 18.31 7.41 30.31
CA LEU A 19 18.41 6.02 30.72
C LEU A 19 19.65 5.32 30.14
N LEU A 20 19.96 5.57 28.87
CA LEU A 20 21.14 5.00 28.21
C LEU A 20 22.46 5.48 28.84
N LEU A 21 22.54 6.72 29.30
CA LEU A 21 23.72 7.25 29.99
C LEU A 21 23.92 6.60 31.37
N ILE A 22 22.84 6.40 32.12
CA ILE A 22 22.88 5.72 33.44
C ILE A 22 23.36 4.28 33.26
N LEU A 23 22.82 3.55 32.29
CA LEU A 23 23.24 2.17 32.00
C LEU A 23 24.73 2.09 31.60
N LYS A 24 25.22 3.08 30.83
CA LYS A 24 26.65 3.18 30.49
C LYS A 24 27.51 3.43 31.73
N ALA A 25 27.06 4.26 32.67
CA ALA A 25 27.75 4.52 33.92
C ALA A 25 27.85 3.28 34.83
N MET A 26 26.89 2.35 34.73
CA MET A 26 26.91 1.05 35.42
C MET A 26 27.85 0.01 34.78
N GLY A 27 28.69 0.41 33.82
CA GLY A 27 29.65 -0.47 33.14
C GLY A 27 29.04 -1.29 32.01
N ILE A 28 27.75 -1.09 31.68
CA ILE A 28 27.12 -1.71 30.52
C ILE A 28 27.55 -0.91 29.28
N ASN A 29 28.54 -1.43 28.56
CA ASN A 29 29.03 -0.82 27.31
C ASN A 29 28.01 -0.98 26.18
N ILE A 30 26.96 -0.16 26.22
CA ILE A 30 25.98 -0.07 25.15
C ILE A 30 26.55 0.86 24.05
N PRO A 31 26.66 0.41 22.79
CA PRO A 31 27.12 1.24 21.69
C PRO A 31 26.04 2.25 21.27
N VAL A 32 25.85 3.30 22.09
CA VAL A 32 24.79 4.33 21.94
C VAL A 32 24.77 4.93 20.53
N GLY A 33 25.94 5.17 19.93
CA GLY A 33 26.02 5.68 18.55
C GLY A 33 25.34 4.75 17.54
N LYS A 34 25.53 3.42 17.66
CA LYS A 34 24.88 2.44 16.78
C LYS A 34 23.37 2.42 16.98
N ILE A 35 22.90 2.61 18.22
CA ILE A 35 21.47 2.69 18.54
C ILE A 35 20.83 3.92 17.90
N ILE A 36 21.49 5.09 17.99
CA ILE A 36 21.00 6.33 17.36
C ILE A 36 20.91 6.17 15.84
N PHE A 37 21.96 5.62 15.21
CA PHE A 37 21.93 5.36 13.76
C PHE A 37 20.84 4.35 13.39
N GLY A 38 20.65 3.28 14.17
CA GLY A 38 19.58 2.31 13.97
C GLY A 38 18.19 2.94 14.06
N LEU A 39 17.94 3.75 15.10
CA LEU A 39 16.69 4.49 15.26
C LEU A 39 16.46 5.49 14.12
N LEU A 40 17.51 6.13 13.61
CA LEU A 40 17.42 7.03 12.46
C LEU A 40 17.03 6.29 11.18
N PHE A 41 17.61 5.12 10.91
CA PHE A 41 17.23 4.29 9.76
C PHE A 41 15.81 3.75 9.87
N ILE A 42 15.40 3.28 11.06
CA ILE A 42 14.01 2.86 11.33
C ILE A 42 13.07 4.05 11.12
N TYR A 43 13.42 5.23 11.61
CA TYR A 43 12.63 6.45 11.42
C TYR A 43 12.49 6.82 9.94
N ILE A 44 13.58 6.77 9.16
CA ILE A 44 13.53 7.02 7.71
C ILE A 44 12.65 5.97 7.02
N GLY A 45 12.80 4.69 7.36
CA GLY A 45 12.00 3.61 6.77
C GLY A 45 10.51 3.78 7.06
N VAL A 46 10.15 4.03 8.33
CA VAL A 46 8.77 4.32 8.74
C VAL A 46 8.28 5.60 8.06
N SER A 47 9.09 6.66 8.02
CA SER A 47 8.74 7.92 7.37
C SER A 47 8.56 7.78 5.86
N MET A 48 9.29 6.90 5.18
CA MET A 48 9.13 6.62 3.76
C MET A 48 7.80 5.93 3.47
N ILE A 49 7.38 5.00 4.35
CA ILE A 49 6.05 4.38 4.27
C ILE A 49 5.02 5.50 4.31
N PHE A 50 5.05 6.38 5.32
CA PHE A 50 4.10 7.49 5.42
C PHE A 50 4.23 8.58 4.33
N TRP A 51 5.40 8.74 3.71
CA TRP A 51 5.64 9.72 2.66
C TRP A 51 5.07 9.30 1.30
N SER A 52 5.02 7.99 1.02
CA SER A 52 4.38 7.47 -0.20
C SER A 52 2.84 7.56 -0.17
N PHE A 53 2.24 7.88 0.99
CA PHE A 53 0.77 7.98 1.20
C PHE A 53 0.14 9.36 0.93
N GLY A 54 0.75 10.17 0.06
CA GLY A 54 0.14 11.44 -0.37
C GLY A 54 0.38 12.56 0.65
N GLY A 55 1.31 13.45 0.30
CA GLY A 55 1.53 14.67 1.04
C GLY A 55 0.32 15.60 0.98
N CYS A 56 -0.58 15.53 1.97
CA CYS A 56 -1.35 16.71 2.38
C CYS A 56 -0.35 17.69 3.00
N ARG A 57 0.29 18.52 2.17
CA ARG A 57 1.04 19.71 2.60
C ARG A 57 0.02 20.73 3.13
N PRO A 58 0.13 21.18 4.40
CA PRO A 58 -0.57 22.38 4.83
C PRO A 58 0.18 23.58 4.25
N GLY A 59 -0.22 24.02 3.06
CA GLY A 59 0.31 25.26 2.48
C GLY A 59 0.55 25.18 0.99
N LYS A 60 -0.37 25.84 0.26
CA LYS A 60 -0.24 26.38 -1.11
C LYS A 60 -0.11 25.36 -2.25
N GLY A 61 -1.26 25.10 -2.87
CA GLY A 61 -1.43 25.23 -4.32
C GLY A 61 -0.90 24.09 -5.18
N ALA A 62 -1.59 22.94 -5.18
CA ALA A 62 -1.91 22.17 -6.39
C ALA A 62 -2.92 21.07 -6.03
N MET A 63 -4.06 21.14 -6.72
CA MET A 63 -5.12 20.15 -6.92
C MET A 63 -4.80 18.71 -6.45
N GLY A 64 -5.44 18.27 -5.36
CA GLY A 64 -5.34 16.91 -4.84
C GLY A 64 -6.00 16.82 -3.46
N GLY A 65 -7.33 16.79 -3.43
CA GLY A 65 -8.14 16.91 -2.22
C GLY A 65 -7.79 15.86 -1.17
N CYS A 66 -7.51 16.34 0.06
CA CYS A 66 -7.61 15.52 1.26
C CYS A 66 -9.11 15.13 1.41
N GLY A 67 -9.46 13.93 0.95
CA GLY A 67 -10.85 13.49 0.88
C GLY A 67 -11.04 12.09 0.33
N GLY A 68 -10.06 11.21 0.47
CA GLY A 68 -10.23 9.77 0.23
C GLY A 68 -10.42 9.06 1.56
N LYS A 69 -11.67 8.81 1.95
CA LYS A 69 -11.99 7.90 3.04
C LYS A 69 -11.35 6.55 2.71
N ASN A 70 -10.63 5.94 3.66
CA ASN A 70 -10.09 4.58 3.64
C ASN A 70 -8.58 4.41 3.36
N SER A 71 -7.73 5.35 3.80
CA SER A 71 -6.42 4.91 4.33
C SER A 71 -6.67 4.25 5.70
N MET A 72 -7.08 2.98 5.70
CA MET A 72 -7.50 2.26 6.91
C MET A 72 -6.45 1.21 7.28
N MET A 73 -5.72 1.51 8.34
CA MET A 73 -4.80 0.61 9.02
C MET A 73 -5.62 -0.17 10.06
N PHE A 74 -5.47 -1.50 10.12
CA PHE A 74 -5.98 -2.40 11.19
C PHE A 74 -7.46 -2.88 11.10
N ASN A 75 -7.84 -3.65 10.07
CA ASN A 75 -8.77 -4.81 10.19
C ASN A 75 -8.89 -5.56 8.85
N ASP A 76 -9.39 -6.81 8.88
CA ASP A 76 -9.84 -7.52 7.68
C ASP A 76 -11.04 -6.79 7.05
N TYR A 77 -10.92 -6.30 5.81
CA TYR A 77 -11.97 -5.47 5.19
C TYR A 77 -12.30 -5.85 3.76
N LYS A 78 -13.58 -5.68 3.40
CA LYS A 78 -14.09 -5.76 2.02
C LYS A 78 -14.36 -4.36 1.49
N ILE A 79 -13.66 -3.96 0.44
CA ILE A 79 -13.85 -2.69 -0.26
C ILE A 79 -14.57 -2.98 -1.58
N GLU A 80 -15.77 -2.44 -1.74
CA GLU A 80 -16.46 -2.44 -3.04
C GLU A 80 -16.10 -1.17 -3.81
N ALA A 81 -15.55 -1.31 -5.01
CA ALA A 81 -15.18 -0.17 -5.83
C ALA A 81 -16.40 0.46 -6.53
N ASP A 82 -16.68 1.75 -6.25
CA ASP A 82 -17.77 2.55 -6.84
C ASP A 82 -17.29 3.45 -8.01
N GLY A 83 -16.10 3.18 -8.57
CA GLY A 83 -15.55 3.90 -9.73
C GLY A 83 -15.15 5.38 -9.51
N LYS A 84 -15.48 5.98 -8.37
CA LYS A 84 -15.09 7.35 -8.00
C LYS A 84 -13.66 7.45 -7.47
N GLN A 85 -13.11 6.34 -6.99
CA GLN A 85 -11.81 6.26 -6.36
C GLN A 85 -10.89 5.39 -7.22
N GLN A 86 -9.71 5.91 -7.52
CA GLN A 86 -8.76 5.25 -8.42
C GLN A 86 -7.57 4.64 -7.67
N ASP A 87 -7.39 4.97 -6.38
CA ASP A 87 -6.25 4.51 -5.58
C ASP A 87 -6.74 3.77 -4.33
N TYR A 88 -6.29 2.52 -4.16
CA TYR A 88 -6.58 1.66 -3.03
C TYR A 88 -5.29 1.20 -2.37
N ASN A 89 -5.22 1.29 -1.05
CA ASN A 89 -4.02 0.94 -0.31
C ASN A 89 -4.35 0.05 0.88
N ILE A 90 -3.76 -1.13 0.93
CA ILE A 90 -3.86 -2.08 2.04
C ILE A 90 -2.48 -2.14 2.73
N MET A 91 -2.46 -1.92 4.04
CA MET A 91 -1.22 -1.88 4.82
C MET A 91 -1.39 -2.54 6.18
N PHE A 92 -0.43 -3.38 6.55
CA PHE A 92 -0.40 -4.05 7.86
C PHE A 92 -1.72 -4.76 8.21
N ALA A 93 -2.41 -5.28 7.19
CA ALA A 93 -3.76 -5.84 7.28
C ALA A 93 -4.01 -6.84 6.15
N SER A 94 -5.13 -7.56 6.22
CA SER A 94 -5.68 -8.29 5.07
C SER A 94 -6.87 -7.52 4.49
N GLY A 95 -7.04 -7.53 3.17
CA GLY A 95 -8.15 -6.83 2.54
C GLY A 95 -8.59 -7.44 1.22
N ASP A 96 -9.89 -7.44 1.00
CA ASP A 96 -10.57 -7.87 -0.20
C ASP A 96 -11.03 -6.63 -0.99
N ILE A 97 -10.54 -6.44 -2.20
CA ILE A 97 -10.95 -5.37 -3.11
C ILE A 97 -11.81 -5.99 -4.21
N ASP A 98 -13.09 -5.66 -4.21
CA ASP A 98 -14.03 -6.11 -5.23
C ASP A 98 -14.16 -5.06 -6.35
N LEU A 99 -13.52 -5.34 -7.48
CA LEU A 99 -13.60 -4.55 -8.71
C LEU A 99 -14.69 -5.07 -9.66
N SER A 100 -15.40 -6.14 -9.31
CA SER A 100 -16.31 -6.82 -10.24
C SER A 100 -17.57 -6.01 -10.59
N LYS A 101 -17.92 -5.03 -9.74
CA LYS A 101 -19.08 -4.15 -9.90
C LYS A 101 -18.80 -2.89 -10.73
N LEU A 102 -17.55 -2.69 -11.15
CA LEU A 102 -17.20 -1.53 -11.96
C LEU A 102 -17.77 -1.67 -13.37
N GLU A 103 -18.21 -0.56 -13.95
CA GLU A 103 -18.66 -0.52 -15.35
C GLU A 103 -17.63 0.24 -16.19
N VAL A 104 -17.08 -0.43 -17.21
CA VAL A 104 -16.24 0.21 -18.23
C VAL A 104 -17.14 0.56 -19.40
N LYS A 105 -17.46 1.86 -19.56
CA LYS A 105 -18.32 2.38 -20.63
C LYS A 105 -17.49 2.87 -21.81
N ASP A 106 -17.17 4.16 -21.82
CA ASP A 106 -16.60 4.84 -22.99
C ASP A 106 -15.12 5.16 -22.85
N LYS A 107 -14.53 4.97 -21.66
CA LYS A 107 -13.14 5.33 -21.35
C LYS A 107 -12.49 4.30 -20.45
N ASP A 108 -11.17 4.21 -20.54
CA ASP A 108 -10.35 3.38 -19.67
C ASP A 108 -10.53 3.81 -18.21
N VAL A 109 -10.74 2.81 -17.35
CA VAL A 109 -10.80 3.00 -15.90
C VAL A 109 -9.47 2.57 -15.33
N ASN A 110 -8.67 3.52 -14.86
CA ASN A 110 -7.38 3.25 -14.24
C ASN A 110 -7.54 3.11 -12.74
N ILE A 111 -7.05 2.00 -12.19
CA ILE A 111 -7.05 1.71 -10.75
C ILE A 111 -5.66 1.32 -10.32
N LYS A 112 -5.19 1.91 -9.22
CA LYS A 112 -3.94 1.57 -8.57
C LYS A 112 -4.23 0.92 -7.24
N ILE A 113 -3.59 -0.21 -6.99
CA ILE A 113 -3.71 -0.97 -5.76
C ILE A 113 -2.31 -1.16 -5.19
N SER A 114 -2.09 -0.70 -3.97
CA SER A 114 -0.83 -0.96 -3.25
C SER A 114 -1.10 -1.83 -2.03
N VAL A 115 -0.42 -2.97 -1.95
CA VAL A 115 -0.44 -3.90 -0.83
C VAL A 115 0.95 -3.91 -0.21
N ILE A 116 1.09 -3.34 0.99
CA ILE A 116 2.40 -3.15 1.63
C ILE A 116 2.37 -3.77 3.03
N PHE A 117 3.24 -4.75 3.31
CA PHE A 117 3.21 -5.51 4.57
C PHE A 117 1.81 -6.08 4.89
N ALA A 118 1.11 -6.55 3.86
CA ALA A 118 -0.32 -6.85 3.91
C ALA A 118 -0.66 -8.06 3.02
N GLU A 119 -1.88 -8.56 3.17
CA GLU A 119 -2.49 -9.50 2.23
C GLU A 119 -3.63 -8.82 1.48
N GLY A 120 -3.69 -8.96 0.16
CA GLY A 120 -4.68 -8.30 -0.69
C GLY A 120 -5.31 -9.27 -1.68
N ASN A 121 -6.60 -9.54 -1.54
CA ASN A 121 -7.38 -10.29 -2.52
C ASN A 121 -8.10 -9.31 -3.45
N ILE A 122 -7.86 -9.40 -4.75
CA ILE A 122 -8.47 -8.54 -5.76
C ILE A 122 -9.41 -9.39 -6.60
N PHE A 123 -10.69 -9.01 -6.64
CA PHE A 123 -11.71 -9.71 -7.41
C PHE A 123 -12.04 -8.93 -8.69
N LEU A 124 -11.90 -9.60 -9.82
CA LEU A 124 -12.22 -9.07 -11.15
C LEU A 124 -13.50 -9.70 -11.69
N ASN A 125 -14.19 -8.96 -12.57
CA ASN A 125 -15.26 -9.52 -13.39
C ASN A 125 -14.68 -10.05 -14.71
N PRO A 126 -14.84 -11.35 -15.03
CA PRO A 126 -14.30 -11.94 -16.26
C PRO A 126 -14.97 -11.39 -17.54
N ASP A 127 -16.16 -10.79 -17.43
CA ASP A 127 -16.89 -10.23 -18.58
C ASP A 127 -16.38 -8.86 -19.02
N ILE A 128 -15.60 -8.18 -18.18
CA ILE A 128 -15.11 -6.82 -18.45
C ILE A 128 -13.69 -6.89 -19.02
N PRO A 129 -13.38 -6.26 -20.17
CA PRO A 129 -12.02 -6.20 -20.70
C PRO A 129 -11.06 -5.64 -19.65
N THR A 130 -10.10 -6.46 -19.19
CA THR A 130 -9.23 -6.09 -18.06
C THR A 130 -7.77 -6.42 -18.35
N ARG A 131 -6.88 -5.45 -18.05
CA ARG A 131 -5.43 -5.63 -18.02
C ARG A 131 -4.91 -5.28 -16.64
N VAL A 132 -4.24 -6.22 -15.99
CA VAL A 132 -3.61 -6.00 -14.68
C VAL A 132 -2.10 -6.05 -14.82
N LYS A 133 -1.43 -4.94 -14.52
CA LYS A 133 0.01 -4.89 -14.33
C LYS A 133 0.31 -5.18 -12.86
N ILE A 134 0.88 -6.35 -12.59
CA ILE A 134 1.27 -6.79 -11.26
C ILE A 134 2.77 -6.51 -11.10
N SER A 135 3.15 -5.81 -10.03
CA SER A 135 4.54 -5.56 -9.67
C SER A 135 4.77 -6.05 -8.24
N SER A 136 5.73 -6.95 -8.04
CA SER A 136 6.07 -7.47 -6.71
C SER A 136 7.51 -7.16 -6.33
N ALA A 137 7.73 -6.69 -5.11
CA ALA A 137 9.05 -6.47 -4.53
C ALA A 137 9.10 -7.05 -3.12
N PHE A 138 9.88 -8.12 -2.93
CA PHE A 138 10.03 -8.81 -1.65
C PHE A 138 8.71 -9.37 -1.08
N GLY A 139 7.78 -9.80 -1.94
CA GLY A 139 6.49 -10.39 -1.58
C GLY A 139 6.10 -11.53 -2.51
N GLY A 140 4.80 -11.78 -2.67
CA GLY A 140 4.27 -12.75 -3.64
C GLY A 140 2.89 -12.36 -4.13
N ALA A 141 2.68 -12.38 -5.44
CA ALA A 141 1.37 -12.16 -6.05
C ALA A 141 0.97 -13.34 -6.93
N VAL A 142 -0.26 -13.84 -6.79
CA VAL A 142 -0.78 -14.93 -7.63
C VAL A 142 -1.81 -14.36 -8.60
N ALA A 143 -1.59 -14.57 -9.89
CA ALA A 143 -2.52 -14.20 -10.95
C ALA A 143 -3.55 -15.31 -11.22
N PRO A 144 -4.69 -15.02 -11.89
CA PRO A 144 -5.76 -15.98 -12.12
C PRO A 144 -5.35 -17.15 -13.03
N ASP A 145 -4.33 -16.96 -13.86
CA ASP A 145 -3.72 -18.00 -14.70
C ASP A 145 -2.78 -18.94 -13.92
N GLY A 146 -2.62 -18.73 -12.61
CA GLY A 146 -1.74 -19.49 -11.74
C GLY A 146 -0.29 -19.01 -11.72
N ALA A 147 0.05 -17.93 -12.45
CA ALA A 147 1.37 -17.34 -12.37
C ALA A 147 1.64 -16.79 -10.96
N ASN A 148 2.82 -17.08 -10.42
CA ASN A 148 3.26 -16.58 -9.11
C ASN A 148 4.43 -15.61 -9.29
N ILE A 149 4.23 -14.37 -8.86
CA ILE A 149 5.14 -13.24 -9.03
C ILE A 149 5.74 -12.92 -7.66
N ALA A 150 6.89 -13.52 -7.35
CA ALA A 150 7.63 -13.23 -6.13
C ALA A 150 8.46 -11.92 -6.24
N PHE A 151 8.97 -11.63 -7.43
CA PHE A 151 9.77 -10.44 -7.70
C PHE A 151 9.67 -10.04 -9.17
N GLY A 152 9.57 -8.74 -9.45
CA GLY A 152 9.51 -8.18 -10.80
C GLY A 152 8.10 -7.79 -11.23
N GLU A 153 7.89 -7.69 -12.55
CA GLU A 153 6.61 -7.27 -13.15
C GLU A 153 6.00 -8.40 -13.99
N TYR A 154 4.67 -8.48 -13.99
CA TYR A 154 3.89 -9.38 -14.82
C TYR A 154 2.63 -8.66 -15.32
N ILE A 155 2.22 -8.93 -16.56
CA ILE A 155 1.00 -8.35 -17.12
C ILE A 155 0.01 -9.48 -17.37
N TYR A 156 -1.03 -9.49 -16.57
CA TYR A 156 -2.19 -10.35 -16.77
C TYR A 156 -3.21 -9.65 -17.67
N LYS A 157 -3.79 -10.40 -18.61
CA LYS A 157 -4.86 -9.95 -19.50
C LYS A 157 -5.94 -11.01 -19.49
N ASN A 158 -7.20 -10.61 -19.29
CA ASN A 158 -8.30 -11.56 -19.36
C ASN A 158 -8.75 -11.83 -20.80
N ALA A 159 -9.59 -12.84 -21.00
CA ALA A 159 -10.04 -13.27 -22.33
C ALA A 159 -10.81 -12.20 -23.12
N LYS A 160 -11.40 -11.21 -22.43
CA LYS A 160 -12.19 -10.13 -23.05
C LYS A 160 -11.32 -8.93 -23.43
N TYR A 161 -10.08 -8.85 -22.96
CA TYR A 161 -9.18 -7.75 -23.27
C TYR A 161 -8.79 -7.73 -24.76
N LYS A 162 -8.98 -6.56 -25.39
CA LYS A 162 -8.51 -6.26 -26.75
C LYS A 162 -7.87 -4.88 -26.76
N GLU A 163 -6.78 -4.73 -27.50
CA GLU A 163 -6.12 -3.43 -27.65
C GLU A 163 -7.04 -2.43 -28.37
N GLY A 164 -7.10 -1.20 -27.87
CA GLY A 164 -7.92 -0.12 -28.42
C GLY A 164 -9.39 -0.10 -28.00
N VAL A 165 -9.84 -1.05 -27.18
CA VAL A 165 -11.19 -1.04 -26.58
C VAL A 165 -11.09 -0.52 -25.14
N PRO A 166 -12.07 0.29 -24.68
CA PRO A 166 -12.13 0.72 -23.28
C PRO A 166 -11.99 -0.48 -22.33
N ALA A 167 -11.02 -0.40 -21.43
CA ALA A 167 -10.68 -1.49 -20.52
C ALA A 167 -10.49 -1.01 -19.07
N LEU A 168 -10.64 -1.96 -18.14
CA LEU A 168 -10.20 -1.79 -16.77
C LEU A 168 -8.69 -2.02 -16.72
N LEU A 169 -7.95 -0.96 -16.41
CA LEU A 169 -6.49 -0.97 -16.28
C LEU A 169 -6.15 -0.93 -14.79
N VAL A 170 -5.58 -2.03 -14.29
CA VAL A 170 -5.22 -2.14 -12.87
C VAL A 170 -3.71 -2.21 -12.71
N ASP A 171 -3.12 -1.30 -11.95
CA ASP A 171 -1.73 -1.38 -11.52
C ASP A 171 -1.71 -1.89 -10.07
N ALA A 172 -1.31 -3.14 -9.87
CA ALA A 172 -1.25 -3.79 -8.57
C ALA A 172 0.21 -3.91 -8.10
N HIS A 173 0.56 -3.19 -7.04
CA HIS A 173 1.87 -3.21 -6.41
C HIS A 173 1.81 -4.01 -5.11
N VAL A 174 2.64 -5.04 -4.97
CA VAL A 174 2.75 -5.85 -3.76
C VAL A 174 4.16 -5.75 -3.23
N VAL A 175 4.32 -5.27 -2.00
CA VAL A 175 5.63 -5.06 -1.37
C VAL A 175 5.62 -5.68 0.03
N PHE A 176 6.55 -6.60 0.31
CA PHE A 176 6.62 -7.30 1.61
C PHE A 176 5.29 -7.94 2.06
N GLY A 177 4.51 -8.49 1.13
CA GLY A 177 3.17 -9.01 1.40
C GLY A 177 2.68 -10.05 0.39
N GLY A 178 1.41 -10.41 0.49
CA GLY A 178 0.72 -11.36 -0.38
C GLY A 178 -0.37 -10.68 -1.22
N GLY A 179 -0.43 -10.96 -2.51
CA GLY A 179 -1.51 -10.53 -3.40
C GLY A 179 -2.16 -11.72 -4.09
N LYS A 180 -3.48 -11.78 -4.15
CA LYS A 180 -4.18 -12.79 -4.94
C LYS A 180 -5.20 -12.13 -5.84
N LEU A 181 -5.01 -12.26 -7.13
CA LEU A 181 -5.97 -11.84 -8.14
C LEU A 181 -6.87 -13.03 -8.49
N SER A 182 -8.18 -12.84 -8.44
CA SER A 182 -9.17 -13.88 -8.75
C SER A 182 -10.27 -13.32 -9.64
N GLU A 183 -10.67 -14.08 -10.65
CA GLU A 183 -11.88 -13.78 -11.42
C GLU A 183 -13.09 -14.39 -10.71
N LYS A 184 -14.12 -13.56 -10.47
CA LYS A 184 -15.35 -13.98 -9.80
C LYS A 184 -16.48 -13.86 -10.81
N GLU A 185 -17.02 -15.00 -11.25
CA GLU A 185 -18.24 -15.00 -12.07
C GLU A 185 -19.39 -14.39 -11.27
N ASN A 186 -20.02 -13.35 -11.81
CA ASN A 186 -21.29 -12.86 -11.30
C ASN A 186 -22.34 -13.93 -11.62
N LYS A 187 -22.66 -14.79 -10.65
CA LYS A 187 -23.90 -15.57 -10.71
C LYS A 187 -25.06 -14.57 -10.70
N LYS A 188 -25.67 -14.39 -11.88
CA LYS A 188 -26.97 -13.74 -12.04
C LYS A 188 -28.04 -14.45 -11.22
#